data_AF-A0A0N0HL17-F1
#
_entry.id   AF-A0A0N0HL17-F1
#
_cell.length_a   1.000
_cell.length_b   1.000
_cell.length_c   1.000
_cell.angle_alpha   90.00
_cell.angle_beta   90.00
_cell.angle_gamma   90.00
#
_symmetry.space_group_name_H-M   'P 1'
#
loop_
_entity.id
_entity.type
_entity.pdbx_description
1 polymer ?
#
loop_
_entity_poly.entity_id
_entity_poly.type
_entity_poly.pdbx_seq_one_letter_code
_entity_poly.pdbx_strand_id
1 'polypeptide(L)'
;MLIRTGLRAAIPAVVLGAFLVGCSAATTTDGPGGDVPQVDPSAAVAAAEAADKASLMPTPPPTPTLVIQEDPDAPELVRDAFAGLQATLNDNCTPGDGNCAYFLGRVNDELNRLDEAMKADKKGPAHFKGPIAWIGALRTTLDGDVSTPNLEKHRTELIGTRDRINTWMQDHPEDYR
;
A
#
# COMPACT_ATOMS: atom_id res chain seq x y z
N MET A 1 17.94 -50.59 -32.03
CA MET A 1 18.16 -50.07 -30.67
C MET A 1 18.71 -48.64 -30.83
N LEU A 2 18.14 -47.54 -30.35
CA LEU A 2 17.24 -47.29 -29.22
C LEU A 2 15.97 -46.52 -29.64
N ILE A 3 14.97 -46.62 -28.77
CA ILE A 3 13.55 -46.33 -28.93
C ILE A 3 13.24 -44.85 -28.62
N ARG A 4 12.47 -44.20 -29.49
CA ARG A 4 11.82 -42.89 -29.22
C ARG A 4 10.64 -43.12 -28.27
N THR A 5 10.68 -42.56 -27.07
CA THR A 5 9.54 -42.57 -26.12
C THR A 5 8.85 -41.21 -26.12
N GLY A 6 7.56 -41.24 -26.46
CA GLY A 6 6.69 -40.08 -26.59
C GLY A 6 6.06 -39.62 -25.28
N LEU A 7 5.56 -38.39 -25.39
CA LEU A 7 4.78 -37.57 -24.46
C LEU A 7 3.59 -38.33 -23.82
N ARG A 8 3.41 -38.19 -22.50
CA ARG A 8 2.11 -38.39 -21.83
C ARG A 8 1.87 -37.29 -20.80
N ALA A 9 0.93 -36.42 -21.14
CA ALA A 9 0.30 -35.48 -20.24
C ALA A 9 -0.71 -36.21 -19.34
N ALA A 10 -0.84 -35.78 -18.08
CA ALA A 10 -1.97 -36.10 -17.22
C ALA A 10 -2.30 -34.85 -16.39
N ILE A 11 -3.48 -34.29 -16.64
CA ILE A 11 -4.08 -33.16 -15.93
C ILE A 11 -5.13 -33.73 -14.98
N PRO A 12 -5.02 -33.54 -13.65
CA PRO A 12 -6.17 -33.72 -12.76
C PRO A 12 -6.93 -32.40 -12.65
N ALA A 13 -8.16 -32.41 -13.17
CA ALA A 13 -9.18 -31.41 -12.89
C ALA A 13 -9.78 -31.64 -11.50
N VAL A 14 -9.89 -30.60 -10.66
CA VAL A 14 -10.65 -30.64 -9.41
C VAL A 14 -11.52 -29.38 -9.28
N VAL A 15 -12.80 -29.62 -9.57
CA VAL A 15 -14.06 -29.18 -8.94
C VAL A 15 -14.14 -27.84 -8.18
N LEU A 16 -15.18 -27.09 -8.57
CA LEU A 16 -15.77 -25.89 -7.98
C LEU A 16 -15.99 -25.94 -6.46
N GLY A 17 -15.75 -24.80 -5.80
CA GLY A 17 -16.33 -24.46 -4.51
C GLY A 17 -16.74 -22.99 -4.49
N ALA A 18 -18.03 -22.72 -4.72
CA ALA A 18 -18.63 -21.42 -4.48
C ALA A 18 -19.04 -21.33 -3.00
N PHE A 19 -18.48 -20.38 -2.25
CA PHE A 19 -19.02 -19.94 -0.98
C PHE A 19 -19.37 -18.46 -1.06
N LEU A 20 -20.67 -18.20 -1.15
CA LEU A 20 -21.29 -16.89 -0.93
C LEU A 20 -21.56 -16.73 0.56
N VAL A 21 -20.75 -15.93 1.25
CA VAL A 21 -21.02 -15.36 2.58
C VAL A 21 -20.21 -14.06 2.62
N GLY A 22 -20.68 -12.86 2.90
CA GLY A 22 -21.98 -12.30 3.22
C GLY A 22 -21.65 -10.85 3.61
N CYS A 23 -22.10 -9.86 2.84
CA CYS A 23 -21.95 -8.45 3.20
C CYS A 23 -22.92 -8.13 4.33
N SER A 24 -22.42 -7.78 5.52
CA SER A 24 -23.22 -7.05 6.50
C SER A 24 -22.76 -5.60 6.51
N ALA A 25 -23.49 -4.79 5.74
CA ALA A 25 -23.53 -3.34 5.92
C ALA A 25 -24.26 -3.06 7.25
N ALA A 26 -23.59 -2.37 8.18
CA ALA A 26 -24.22 -1.89 9.40
C ALA A 26 -24.64 -0.43 9.20
N THR A 27 -25.94 -0.22 8.96
CA THR A 27 -26.59 1.08 9.16
C THR A 27 -27.91 0.89 9.91
N THR A 28 -27.87 1.24 11.20
CA THR A 28 -28.88 1.89 12.06
C THR A 28 -30.35 1.49 11.97
N THR A 29 -30.93 1.04 13.11
CA THR A 29 -32.18 1.59 13.70
C THR A 29 -32.26 1.27 15.22
N ASP A 30 -32.84 2.20 15.98
CA ASP A 30 -33.11 2.26 17.43
C ASP A 30 -33.62 0.98 18.15
N GLY A 31 -33.47 0.96 19.49
CA GLY A 31 -33.63 -0.16 20.46
C GLY A 31 -35.06 -0.70 20.69
N PRO A 32 -35.46 -1.23 21.88
CA PRO A 32 -34.80 -1.33 23.19
C PRO A 32 -34.72 -2.77 23.78
N GLY A 33 -33.79 -2.98 24.72
CA GLY A 33 -33.92 -3.97 25.79
C GLY A 33 -33.35 -5.37 25.51
N GLY A 34 -32.51 -5.81 26.44
CA GLY A 34 -32.07 -7.21 26.57
C GLY A 34 -30.60 -7.33 26.92
N ASP A 35 -30.34 -7.58 28.20
CA ASP A 35 -29.08 -8.10 28.78
C ASP A 35 -28.03 -7.09 29.26
N VAL A 36 -28.27 -6.56 30.45
CA VAL A 36 -27.22 -6.17 31.41
C VAL A 36 -27.33 -7.03 32.68
N PRO A 37 -26.22 -7.53 33.25
CA PRO A 37 -26.24 -8.28 34.50
C PRO A 37 -26.75 -7.42 35.66
N GLN A 38 -27.66 -7.98 36.47
CA GLN A 38 -28.18 -7.33 37.67
C GLN A 38 -27.05 -7.20 38.71
N VAL A 39 -26.62 -5.96 38.95
CA VAL A 39 -25.67 -5.63 40.02
C VAL A 39 -26.41 -5.34 41.34
N ASP A 40 -25.84 -5.87 42.42
CA ASP A 40 -26.35 -5.78 43.80
C ASP A 40 -26.46 -4.30 44.25
N PRO A 41 -27.59 -3.84 44.83
CA PRO A 41 -27.81 -2.44 45.18
C PRO A 41 -26.76 -1.84 46.13
N SER A 42 -26.08 -2.69 46.91
CA SER A 42 -25.04 -2.24 47.86
C SER A 42 -23.75 -1.78 47.18
N ALA A 43 -23.46 -2.25 45.95
CA ALA A 43 -22.29 -1.82 45.18
C ALA A 43 -22.51 -0.46 44.48
N ALA A 44 -23.76 -0.07 44.24
CA ALA A 44 -24.10 1.20 43.61
C ALA A 44 -23.88 2.41 44.55
N VAL A 45 -24.06 2.23 45.86
CA VAL A 45 -23.88 3.31 46.85
C VAL A 45 -22.40 3.61 47.09
N ALA A 46 -21.53 2.60 47.07
CA ALA A 46 -20.08 2.78 47.18
C ALA A 46 -19.45 3.47 45.95
N ALA A 47 -20.02 3.26 44.75
CA ALA A 47 -19.58 3.93 43.53
C ALA A 47 -19.98 5.42 43.49
N ALA A 48 -21.11 5.79 44.10
CA ALA A 48 -21.56 7.18 44.19
C ALA A 48 -20.69 8.03 45.14
N GLU A 49 -20.25 7.48 46.27
CA GLU A 49 -19.34 8.21 47.19
C GLU A 49 -17.90 8.34 46.64
N ALA A 50 -17.46 7.42 45.77
CA ALA A 50 -16.16 7.52 45.11
C ALA A 50 -16.15 8.57 43.98
N ALA A 51 -17.29 8.81 43.33
CA ALA A 51 -17.41 9.79 42.25
C ALA A 51 -17.35 11.25 42.74
N ASP A 52 -17.81 11.54 43.96
CA ASP A 52 -17.81 12.90 44.52
C ASP A 52 -16.40 13.38 44.92
N LYS A 53 -15.44 12.46 45.14
CA LYS A 53 -14.05 12.79 45.48
C LYS A 53 -13.08 12.88 44.30
N ALA A 54 -13.50 12.53 43.08
CA ALA A 54 -12.63 12.58 41.89
C ALA A 54 -12.61 13.95 41.19
N SER A 55 -13.41 14.93 41.64
CA SER A 55 -13.61 16.22 40.96
C SER A 55 -12.57 17.32 41.28
N LEU A 56 -11.35 16.95 41.72
CA LEU A 56 -10.29 17.92 42.07
C LEU A 56 -8.98 17.76 41.29
N MET A 57 -8.96 16.95 40.22
CA MET A 57 -7.78 16.92 39.33
C MET A 57 -7.92 17.99 38.24
N PRO A 58 -6.94 18.92 38.11
CA PRO A 58 -6.93 19.89 37.03
C PRO A 58 -6.87 19.17 35.68
N THR A 59 -7.79 19.52 34.77
CA THR A 59 -7.66 19.13 33.36
C THR A 59 -6.35 19.72 32.82
N PRO A 60 -5.43 18.90 32.27
CA PRO A 60 -4.23 19.43 31.64
C PRO A 60 -4.65 20.34 30.47
N PRO A 61 -4.00 21.49 30.27
CA PRO A 61 -4.30 22.36 29.13
C PRO A 61 -4.11 21.56 27.83
N PRO A 62 -4.93 21.82 26.79
CA PRO A 62 -4.79 21.15 25.52
C PRO A 62 -3.37 21.36 25.00
N THR A 63 -2.64 20.26 24.76
CA THR A 63 -1.36 20.32 24.07
C THR A 63 -1.60 21.01 22.72
N PRO A 64 -0.88 22.10 22.38
CA PRO A 64 -1.06 22.74 21.10
C PRO A 64 -0.79 21.71 20.00
N THR A 65 -1.82 21.37 19.24
CA THR A 65 -1.68 20.59 18.01
C THR A 65 -0.90 21.46 17.05
N LEU A 66 0.36 21.09 16.81
CA LEU A 66 1.19 21.69 15.78
C LEU A 66 0.55 21.36 14.44
N VAL A 67 -0.23 22.29 13.88
CA VAL A 67 -0.68 22.21 12.50
C VAL A 67 0.54 22.56 11.66
N ILE A 68 1.29 21.55 11.25
CA ILE A 68 2.30 21.74 10.22
C ILE A 68 1.51 21.99 8.94
N GLN A 69 1.49 23.25 8.50
CA GLN A 69 1.10 23.56 7.14
C GLN A 69 2.22 23.03 6.25
N GLU A 70 1.95 21.91 5.59
CA GLU A 70 2.79 21.48 4.49
C GLU A 70 2.77 22.56 3.42
N ASP A 71 3.96 22.99 3.03
CA ASP A 71 4.14 23.87 1.89
C ASP A 71 3.64 23.13 0.65
N PRO A 72 2.59 23.60 -0.03
CA PRO A 72 2.05 22.91 -1.21
C PRO A 72 3.05 22.87 -2.38
N ASP A 73 4.09 23.70 -2.34
CA ASP A 73 5.15 23.73 -3.34
C ASP A 73 6.37 22.87 -2.94
N ALA A 74 6.35 22.24 -1.76
CA ALA A 74 7.43 21.35 -1.34
C ALA A 74 7.46 20.07 -2.19
N PRO A 75 8.66 19.57 -2.55
CA PRO A 75 8.78 18.27 -3.19
C PRO A 75 8.19 17.14 -2.33
N GLU A 76 7.59 16.15 -2.98
CA GLU A 76 7.09 14.93 -2.33
C GLU A 76 8.22 14.21 -1.58
N LEU A 77 7.94 13.74 -0.36
CA LEU A 77 8.89 12.96 0.41
C LEU A 77 9.11 11.59 -0.25
N VAL A 78 10.37 11.11 -0.25
CA VAL A 78 10.72 9.78 -0.79
C VAL A 78 9.87 8.67 -0.17
N ARG A 79 9.57 8.79 1.14
CA ARG A 79 8.70 7.85 1.85
C ARG A 79 7.33 7.69 1.20
N ASP A 80 6.73 8.81 0.83
CA ASP A 80 5.34 8.86 0.40
C ASP A 80 5.26 8.44 -1.09
N ALA A 81 6.21 8.88 -1.91
CA ALA A 81 6.37 8.39 -3.28
C ALA A 81 6.66 6.88 -3.32
N PHE A 82 7.48 6.37 -2.38
CA PHE A 82 7.74 4.94 -2.29
C PHE A 82 6.49 4.16 -1.88
N ALA A 83 5.67 4.69 -0.97
CA ALA A 83 4.39 4.07 -0.62
C ALA A 83 3.44 3.95 -1.84
N GLY A 84 3.45 4.94 -2.72
CA GLY A 84 2.75 4.88 -4.02
C GLY A 84 3.22 3.70 -4.88
N LEU A 85 4.53 3.53 -5.04
CA LEU A 85 5.11 2.38 -5.74
C LEU A 85 4.72 1.05 -5.08
N GLN A 86 4.76 0.98 -3.74
CA GLN A 86 4.40 -0.22 -2.99
C GLN A 86 2.94 -0.64 -3.18
N ALA A 87 2.04 0.33 -3.40
CA ALA A 87 0.64 0.06 -3.68
C ALA A 87 0.41 -0.74 -4.98
N THR A 88 1.43 -0.91 -5.81
CA THR A 88 1.36 -1.70 -7.05
C THR A 88 1.94 -3.11 -6.93
N LEU A 89 2.62 -3.47 -5.81
CA LEU A 89 3.44 -4.69 -5.72
C LEU A 89 2.66 -6.01 -5.84
N ASN A 90 1.43 -6.03 -5.32
CA ASN A 90 0.58 -7.23 -5.34
C ASN A 90 -0.19 -7.40 -6.65
N ASP A 91 -0.05 -6.44 -7.57
CA ASP A 91 -0.72 -6.44 -8.85
C ASP A 91 0.22 -6.89 -9.98
N ASN A 92 -0.40 -7.46 -11.01
CA ASN A 92 0.21 -7.86 -12.28
C ASN A 92 -0.87 -7.86 -13.37
N CYS A 93 -0.49 -8.05 -14.63
CA CYS A 93 -1.45 -8.16 -15.74
C CYS A 93 -0.96 -9.04 -16.89
N THR A 94 -1.90 -9.51 -17.71
CA THR A 94 -1.63 -10.13 -19.01
C THR A 94 -1.77 -9.08 -20.12
N PRO A 95 -0.84 -8.99 -21.09
CA PRO A 95 -0.97 -8.08 -22.23
C PRO A 95 -2.30 -8.30 -22.97
N GLY A 96 -2.94 -7.21 -23.36
CA GLY A 96 -4.25 -7.22 -24.02
C GLY A 96 -5.44 -7.32 -23.07
N ASP A 97 -5.24 -7.58 -21.77
CA ASP A 97 -6.31 -7.47 -20.78
C ASP A 97 -6.67 -6.00 -20.53
N GLY A 98 -7.95 -5.69 -20.35
CA GLY A 98 -8.42 -4.30 -20.19
C GLY A 98 -7.80 -3.55 -19.01
N ASN A 99 -7.35 -4.26 -17.98
CA ASN A 99 -6.68 -3.66 -16.81
C ASN A 99 -5.16 -3.52 -16.96
N CYS A 100 -4.55 -4.15 -17.97
CA CYS A 100 -3.09 -4.17 -18.11
C CYS A 100 -2.53 -2.79 -18.44
N ALA A 101 -3.20 -2.07 -19.34
CA ALA A 101 -2.89 -0.68 -19.66
C ALA A 101 -2.85 0.22 -18.42
N TYR A 102 -3.89 0.12 -17.58
CA TYR A 102 -4.00 0.90 -16.35
C TYR A 102 -2.90 0.55 -15.35
N PHE A 103 -2.68 -0.74 -15.10
CA PHE A 103 -1.67 -1.20 -14.16
C PHE A 103 -0.25 -0.77 -14.59
N LEU A 104 0.12 -0.96 -15.85
CA LEU A 104 1.46 -0.60 -16.34
C LEU A 104 1.67 0.92 -16.41
N GLY A 105 0.64 1.67 -16.77
CA GLY A 105 0.66 3.13 -16.67
C GLY A 105 0.92 3.58 -15.23
N ARG A 106 0.19 3.01 -14.27
CA ARG A 106 0.39 3.29 -12.85
C ARG A 106 1.80 2.95 -12.38
N VAL A 107 2.34 1.77 -12.71
CA VAL A 107 3.72 1.40 -12.34
C VAL A 107 4.72 2.41 -12.89
N ASN A 108 4.59 2.82 -14.16
CA ASN A 108 5.46 3.83 -14.75
C ASN A 108 5.36 5.18 -14.03
N ASP A 109 4.15 5.63 -13.68
CA ASP A 109 3.93 6.90 -13.00
C ASP A 109 4.51 6.91 -11.58
N GLU A 110 4.30 5.85 -10.81
CA GLU A 110 4.88 5.74 -9.46
C GLU A 110 6.42 5.67 -9.49
N LEU A 111 7.00 4.99 -10.48
CA LEU A 111 8.45 5.00 -10.69
C LEU A 111 8.96 6.40 -11.01
N ASN A 112 8.23 7.18 -11.82
CA ASN A 112 8.62 8.55 -12.13
C ASN A 112 8.50 9.48 -10.92
N ARG A 113 7.43 9.38 -10.13
CA ARG A 113 7.27 10.14 -8.87
C ARG A 113 8.39 9.84 -7.90
N LEU A 114 8.72 8.56 -7.73
CA LEU A 114 9.81 8.15 -6.83
C LEU A 114 11.16 8.70 -7.29
N ASP A 115 11.46 8.69 -8.60
CA ASP A 115 12.69 9.28 -9.13
C ASP A 115 12.80 10.79 -8.85
N GLU A 116 11.71 11.54 -9.04
CA GLU A 116 11.69 12.98 -8.75
C GLU A 116 11.87 13.24 -7.25
N ALA A 117 11.16 12.49 -6.38
CA ALA A 117 11.31 12.58 -4.93
C ALA A 117 12.76 12.28 -4.49
N MET A 118 13.37 11.21 -5.01
CA MET A 118 14.75 10.83 -4.68
C MET A 118 15.78 11.88 -5.13
N LYS A 119 15.55 12.56 -6.26
CA LYS A 119 16.43 13.64 -6.73
C LYS A 119 16.27 14.92 -5.93
N ALA A 120 15.06 15.21 -5.47
CA ALA A 120 14.74 16.40 -4.70
C ALA A 120 15.06 16.25 -3.19
N ASP A 121 15.28 15.02 -2.72
CA ASP A 121 15.59 14.74 -1.32
C ASP A 121 16.86 15.48 -0.83
N LYS A 122 16.85 15.86 0.45
CA LYS A 122 17.96 16.62 1.09
C LYS A 122 19.26 15.83 1.15
N LYS A 123 19.22 14.49 1.13
CA LYS A 123 20.40 13.62 1.04
C LYS A 123 21.02 13.63 -0.36
N GLY A 124 20.26 14.09 -1.36
CA GLY A 124 20.67 14.28 -2.74
C GLY A 124 20.67 12.99 -3.59
N PRO A 125 20.76 13.12 -4.92
CA PRO A 125 20.63 12.00 -5.85
C PRO A 125 21.76 10.96 -5.76
N ALA A 126 22.91 11.32 -5.18
CA ALA A 126 24.00 10.38 -4.96
C ALA A 126 23.64 9.31 -3.92
N HIS A 127 22.76 9.62 -2.97
CA HIS A 127 22.26 8.69 -1.97
C HIS A 127 21.43 7.58 -2.63
N PHE A 128 20.53 7.94 -3.55
CA PHE A 128 19.65 7.02 -4.28
C PHE A 128 20.19 6.59 -5.64
N LYS A 129 21.52 6.54 -5.81
CA LYS A 129 22.16 6.32 -7.12
C LYS A 129 21.67 5.05 -7.82
N GLY A 130 21.44 3.96 -7.07
CA GLY A 130 20.95 2.69 -7.60
C GLY A 130 19.55 2.81 -8.21
N PRO A 131 18.52 3.10 -7.40
CA PRO A 131 17.15 3.30 -7.86
C PRO A 131 17.03 4.30 -9.02
N ILE A 132 17.65 5.48 -8.93
CA ILE A 132 17.63 6.51 -9.99
C ILE A 132 18.21 5.95 -11.30
N ALA A 133 19.31 5.21 -11.24
CA ALA A 133 19.91 4.63 -12.44
C ALA A 133 19.02 3.56 -13.10
N TRP A 134 18.30 2.75 -12.32
CA TRP A 134 17.39 1.74 -12.86
C TRP A 134 16.16 2.37 -13.52
N ILE A 135 15.61 3.43 -12.92
CA ILE A 135 14.50 4.19 -13.52
C ILE A 135 14.97 4.89 -14.80
N GLY A 136 16.16 5.48 -14.81
CA GLY A 136 16.77 6.06 -16.01
C GLY A 136 16.99 5.05 -17.14
N ALA A 137 17.44 3.84 -16.82
CA ALA A 137 17.57 2.76 -17.79
C ALA A 137 16.20 2.34 -18.35
N LEU A 138 15.18 2.20 -17.49
CA LEU A 138 13.82 1.92 -17.92
C LEU A 138 13.28 3.00 -18.87
N ARG A 139 13.44 4.28 -18.53
CA ARG A 139 13.01 5.38 -19.42
C ARG A 139 13.70 5.35 -20.78
N THR A 140 14.98 4.99 -20.81
CA THR A 140 15.73 4.78 -22.06
C THR A 140 15.14 3.63 -22.87
N THR A 141 14.79 2.52 -22.21
CA THR A 141 14.12 1.38 -22.86
C THR A 141 12.75 1.76 -23.43
N LEU A 142 11.99 2.59 -22.73
CA LEU A 142 10.69 3.06 -23.18
C LEU A 142 10.77 4.12 -24.30
N ASP A 143 11.93 4.77 -24.48
CA ASP A 143 12.17 5.82 -25.47
C ASP A 143 11.16 6.99 -25.41
N GLY A 144 10.65 7.27 -24.20
CA GLY A 144 9.61 8.27 -23.97
C GLY A 144 8.20 7.88 -24.44
N ASP A 145 8.02 6.70 -25.05
CA ASP A 145 6.72 6.20 -25.47
C ASP A 145 5.99 5.51 -24.30
N VAL A 146 5.01 6.22 -23.74
CA VAL A 146 4.14 5.72 -22.66
C VAL A 146 2.80 5.18 -23.17
N SER A 147 2.69 4.90 -24.47
CA SER A 147 1.50 4.27 -25.03
C SER A 147 1.32 2.85 -24.51
N THR A 148 0.07 2.40 -24.39
CA THR A 148 -0.26 1.04 -23.96
C THR A 148 0.52 -0.04 -24.71
N PRO A 149 0.61 -0.03 -26.06
CA PRO A 149 1.37 -1.05 -26.78
C PRO A 149 2.85 -1.10 -26.37
N ASN A 150 3.48 0.04 -26.11
CA ASN A 150 4.88 0.08 -25.72
C ASN A 150 5.09 -0.36 -24.26
N LEU A 151 4.21 0.08 -23.34
CA LEU A 151 4.25 -0.37 -21.95
C LEU A 151 4.04 -1.88 -21.84
N GLU A 152 3.10 -2.45 -22.58
CA GLU A 152 2.87 -3.91 -22.62
C GLU A 152 4.06 -4.66 -23.21
N LYS A 153 4.65 -4.13 -24.29
CA LYS A 153 5.89 -4.69 -24.89
C LYS A 153 7.04 -4.74 -23.89
N HIS A 154 7.14 -3.75 -23.01
CA HIS A 154 8.20 -3.61 -21.99
C HIS A 154 7.72 -3.94 -20.56
N ARG A 155 6.66 -4.76 -20.44
CA ARG A 155 6.03 -5.13 -19.17
C ARG A 155 7.03 -5.71 -18.17
N THR A 156 7.91 -6.60 -18.64
CA THR A 156 8.88 -7.30 -17.78
C THR A 156 9.88 -6.31 -17.19
N GLU A 157 10.34 -5.34 -17.97
CA GLU A 157 11.26 -4.29 -17.53
C GLU A 157 10.60 -3.35 -16.52
N LEU A 158 9.34 -2.95 -16.75
CA LEU A 158 8.56 -2.13 -15.81
C LEU A 158 8.42 -2.82 -14.44
N ILE A 159 7.87 -4.04 -14.43
CA ILE A 159 7.63 -4.81 -13.21
C ILE A 159 8.94 -5.17 -12.52
N GLY A 160 9.95 -5.59 -13.30
CA GLY A 160 11.26 -5.92 -12.77
C GLY A 160 11.96 -4.72 -12.13
N THR A 161 11.79 -3.52 -12.69
CA THR A 161 12.35 -2.28 -12.11
C THR A 161 11.64 -1.93 -10.80
N ARG A 162 10.30 -1.98 -10.77
CA ARG A 162 9.49 -1.82 -9.54
C ARG A 162 9.98 -2.76 -8.43
N ASP A 163 10.06 -4.06 -8.72
CA ASP A 163 10.40 -5.08 -7.74
C ASP A 163 11.82 -4.90 -7.22
N ARG A 164 12.76 -4.60 -8.12
CA ARG A 164 14.16 -4.34 -7.77
C ARG A 164 14.31 -3.14 -6.85
N ILE A 165 13.60 -2.05 -7.14
CA ILE A 165 13.60 -0.85 -6.30
C ILE A 165 12.97 -1.15 -4.95
N ASN A 166 11.83 -1.85 -4.91
CA ASN A 166 11.22 -2.24 -3.65
C ASN A 166 12.19 -3.04 -2.78
N THR A 167 12.87 -4.05 -3.32
CA THR A 167 13.86 -4.81 -2.56
C THR A 167 14.98 -3.90 -2.03
N TRP A 168 15.54 -3.04 -2.89
CA TRP A 168 16.61 -2.12 -2.47
C TRP A 168 16.15 -1.19 -1.35
N MET A 169 14.98 -0.58 -1.48
CA MET A 169 14.41 0.30 -0.45
C MET A 169 14.16 -0.49 0.84
N GLN A 170 13.61 -1.70 0.77
CA GLN A 170 13.41 -2.52 1.97
C GLN A 170 14.72 -2.91 2.69
N ASP A 171 15.82 -3.03 1.96
CA ASP A 171 17.16 -3.27 2.53
C ASP A 171 17.78 -1.99 3.14
N HIS A 172 17.24 -0.80 2.84
CA HIS A 172 17.74 0.52 3.30
C HIS A 172 16.62 1.36 3.94
N PRO A 173 15.96 0.88 5.01
CA PRO A 173 14.81 1.55 5.62
C PRO A 173 15.10 2.97 6.12
N GLU A 174 16.30 3.24 6.61
CA GLU A 174 16.75 4.55 7.08
C GLU A 174 16.94 5.59 5.96
N ASP A 175 16.97 5.12 4.71
CA ASP A 175 17.21 5.99 3.56
C ASP A 175 15.97 6.83 3.21
N TYR A 176 14.77 6.36 3.55
CA TYR A 176 13.50 7.01 3.18
C TYR A 176 12.49 7.16 4.31
N ARG A 177 12.80 6.80 5.56
CA ARG A 177 11.88 6.92 6.70
C ARG A 177 11.93 8.28 7.38
#